data_AF-E0SIB9-F1
#
_entry.id   AF-E0SIB9-F1
#
_cell.length_a   1.000
_cell.length_b   1.000
_cell.length_c   1.000
_cell.angle_alpha   90.00
_cell.angle_beta   90.00
_cell.angle_gamma   90.00
#
_symmetry.space_group_name_H-M   'P 1'
#
loop_
_entity.id
_entity.type
_entity.pdbx_description
1 polymer ?
#
loop_
_entity_poly.entity_id
_entity_poly.type
_entity_poly.pdbx_seq_one_letter_code
_entity_poly.pdbx_strand_id
1 'polypeptide(L)' 'MNQYERGIHTPDFELACRLAAVLHVPACYFYTVEDDLAEMILSFYDTKENPSS' A
#
# COMPACT_ATOMS: atom_id res chain seq x y z
N MET A 1 19.91 24.38 -4.17
CA MET A 1 20.44 23.28 -3.35
C MET A 1 19.58 22.06 -3.59
N ASN A 2 20.17 21.02 -4.18
CA ASN A 2 19.48 19.87 -4.77
C ASN A 2 19.09 18.85 -3.68
N GLN A 3 17.80 18.57 -3.50
CA GLN A 3 17.29 17.60 -2.49
C GLN A 3 17.17 16.16 -3.02
N TYR A 4 17.71 15.88 -4.21
CA TYR A 4 17.55 14.59 -4.90
C TYR A 4 18.68 13.57 -4.61
N GLU A 5 19.75 13.96 -3.91
CA GLU A 5 20.91 13.08 -3.64
C GLU A 5 20.84 12.32 -2.31
N ARG A 6 19.81 12.53 -1.49
CA ARG A 6 19.56 11.72 -0.31
C ARG A 6 18.43 10.76 -0.63
N GLY A 7 18.74 9.49 -0.80
CA GLY A 7 17.78 8.38 -0.89
C GLY A 7 16.97 8.19 0.39
N ILE A 8 16.26 9.24 0.82
CA ILE A 8 15.49 9.36 2.06
C ILE A 8 14.18 10.12 1.76
N HIS A 9 13.60 9.91 0.58
CA HIS A 9 12.20 10.29 0.34
C HIS A 9 11.39 9.01 0.33
N THR A 10 11.25 8.40 1.51
CA THR A 10 10.13 7.47 1.72
C THR A 10 8.88 8.23 1.31
N PRO A 11 8.05 7.67 0.42
CA PRO A 11 6.81 8.32 0.01
C PRO A 11 6.04 8.70 1.27
N ASP A 12 5.61 9.96 1.35
CA ASP A 12 4.68 10.38 2.41
C ASP A 12 3.51 9.40 2.45
N PHE A 13 2.96 9.17 3.63
CA PHE A 13 1.82 8.26 3.79
C PHE A 13 0.66 8.63 2.85
N GLU A 14 0.51 9.91 2.55
CA GLU A 14 -0.45 10.41 1.58
C GLU A 14 -0.20 9.88 0.15
N LEU A 15 1.06 9.79 -0.27
CA LEU A 15 1.42 9.22 -1.56
C LEU A 15 1.14 7.72 -1.59
N ALA A 16 1.46 6.98 -0.51
CA ALA A 16 1.12 5.57 -0.39
C ALA A 16 -0.40 5.33 -0.45
N CYS A 17 -1.20 6.17 0.21
CA CYS A 17 -2.66 6.13 0.13
C CYS A 17 -3.19 6.39 -1.29
N ARG A 18 -2.64 7.39 -1.99
CA ARG A 18 -3.02 7.67 -3.38
C ARG A 18 -2.68 6.51 -4.31
N LEU A 19 -1.51 5.88 -4.13
CA LEU A 19 -1.12 4.70 -4.88
C LEU A 19 -2.03 3.50 -4.59
N ALA A 20 -2.37 3.28 -3.32
CA ALA A 20 -3.29 2.24 -2.88
C ALA A 20 -4.66 2.36 -3.57
N ALA A 21 -5.20 3.57 -3.63
CA ALA A 21 -6.47 3.84 -4.30
C ALA A 21 -6.43 3.52 -5.81
N VAL A 22 -5.31 3.81 -6.50
CA VAL A 22 -5.16 3.51 -7.93
C VAL A 22 -4.97 2.01 -8.19
N LEU A 23 -4.26 1.32 -7.29
CA LEU A 23 -3.98 -0.12 -7.43
C LEU A 23 -5.08 -1.01 -6.85
N HIS A 24 -6.14 -0.44 -6.26
CA HIS A 24 -7.18 -1.19 -5.54
C HIS A 24 -6.61 -2.13 -4.47
N VAL A 25 -5.66 -1.64 -3.69
CA VAL A 25 -5.06 -2.35 -2.56
C VAL A 25 -5.10 -1.47 -1.31
N PRO A 26 -5.12 -2.02 -0.10
CA PRO A 26 -5.10 -1.21 1.12
C PRO A 26 -3.71 -0.58 1.34
N ALA A 27 -3.65 0.67 1.79
CA ALA A 27 -2.39 1.39 1.99
C ALA A 27 -1.41 0.71 2.95
N CYS A 28 -1.92 -0.05 3.93
CA CYS A 28 -1.08 -0.83 4.85
C CYS A 28 -0.29 -1.94 4.16
N TYR A 29 -0.72 -2.40 2.98
CA TYR A 29 0.01 -3.38 2.17
C TYR A 29 1.44 -2.91 1.86
N PHE A 30 1.64 -1.63 1.53
CA PHE A 30 2.97 -1.08 1.22
C PHE A 30 3.94 -1.04 2.40
N TYR A 31 3.43 -1.20 3.63
CA TYR A 31 4.23 -1.16 4.86
C TYR A 31 4.34 -2.54 5.52
N THR A 32 3.80 -3.57 4.88
CA THR A 32 3.83 -4.94 5.39
C THR A 32 5.01 -5.67 4.75
N VAL A 33 5.96 -6.10 5.58
CA VAL A 33 7.19 -6.79 5.12
C VAL A 33 6.98 -8.30 5.02
N GLU A 34 6.14 -8.85 5.88
CA GLU A 34 5.86 -10.29 5.89
C GLU A 34 4.88 -10.63 4.77
N ASP A 35 5.32 -11.46 3.81
CA ASP A 35 4.54 -11.84 2.63
C ASP A 35 3.20 -12.49 3.01
N ASP A 36 3.21 -13.41 3.99
CA ASP A 36 2.01 -14.10 4.48
C ASP A 36 0.96 -13.11 5.03
N LEU A 37 1.42 -12.06 5.72
CA LEU A 37 0.54 -11.02 6.25
C LEU A 37 0.02 -10.12 5.13
N ALA A 38 0.86 -9.79 4.15
CA ALA A 38 0.48 -8.99 2.99
C ALA A 38 -0.62 -9.70 2.17
N GLU A 39 -0.52 -11.01 1.98
CA GLU A 39 -1.57 -11.82 1.34
C GLU A 39 -2.88 -11.84 2.12
N MET A 40 -2.81 -11.94 3.46
CA MET A 40 -4.00 -11.89 4.32
C MET A 40 -4.70 -10.54 4.23
N ILE A 41 -3.92 -9.44 4.21
CA ILE A 41 -4.42 -8.08 4.06
C ILE A 41 -5.14 -7.91 2.72
N LEU A 42 -4.57 -8.41 1.62
CA LEU A 42 -5.21 -8.36 0.30
C LEU A 42 -6.51 -9.17 0.26
N SER A 43 -6.48 -10.40 0.77
CA SER A 43 -7.65 -11.29 0.79
C SER A 43 -8.81 -10.71 1.60
N PHE A 44 -8.51 -10.08 2.73
CA PHE A 44 -9.49 -9.38 3.55
C PHE A 44 -10.08 -8.15 2.84
N TYR A 45 -9.24 -7.41 2.09
CA TYR A 45 -9.66 -6.21 1.37
C TYR A 45 -10.56 -6.55 0.16
N ASP A 46 -10.22 -7.59 -0.60
CA ASP A 46 -11.03 -8.06 -1.74
C ASP A 46 -12.45 -8.44 -1.33
N THR A 47 -12.59 -9.13 -0.18
CA THR A 47 -13.90 -9.52 0.39
C THR A 47 -14.79 -8.29 0.70
N LYS A 48 -14.20 -7.12 0.96
CA LYS A 48 -14.95 -5.88 1.26
C LYS A 48 -15.39 -5.14 0.00
N GLU A 49 -14.56 -5.15 -1.03
CA GLU A 49 -14.84 -4.47 -2.30
C GLU A 49 -15.76 -5.31 -3.21
N ASN A 50 -15.80 -6.63 -3.02
CA ASN A 50 -16.66 -7.53 -3.80
C ASN A 50 -17.43 -8.50 -2.88
N PRO A 51 -18.60 -8.10 -2.33
CA PRO A 51 -19.37 -8.94 -1.40
C PRO A 51 -20.09 -10.13 -2.07
N SER A 52 -19.60 -10.62 -3.21
CA SER A 52 -20.24 -11.64 -4.04
C SER A 52 -19.27 -12.72 -4.53
N SER A 53 -18.75 -13.53 -3.60
CA SER A 53 -18.39 -14.93 -3.86
C SER A 53 -18.67 -15.78 -2.63
#